data_AF-A0A9D4CKP9-F1
#
_entry.id   AF-A0A9D4CKP9-F1
#
_cell.length_a   1.000
_cell.length_b   1.000
_cell.length_c   1.000
_cell.angle_alpha   90.00
_cell.angle_beta   90.00
_cell.angle_gamma   90.00
#
_symmetry.space_group_name_H-M   'P 1'
#
loop_
_entity.id
_entity.type
_entity.pdbx_description
1 polymer ?
#
loop_
_entity_poly.entity_id
_entity_poly.type
_entity_poly.pdbx_seq_one_letter_code
_entity_poly.pdbx_strand_id
1 'polypeptide(L)'
;MAANTNLFTDKEITNWFKTFIALNVTKQGLTNFLETQLQNVHAVVGRSCGNCPIEKLIPCPTKPYCKKLKLNYCRFHKSQKPQPCPTCDHVKQNIILQHRYSGPSWRNTRAENWAQDYWEIGKCFFPPDGYSSVCSVQESDFNGVISIMLNCLHFQTCLSSSCLSPPPPDKQCPLEKVIQF
;
A
#
# COMPACT_ATOMS: atom_id res chain seq x y z
N MET A 1 23.47 -17.52 -42.37
CA MET A 1 23.34 -16.06 -42.18
C MET A 1 22.14 -15.85 -41.28
N ALA A 2 22.36 -15.48 -40.02
CA ALA A 2 21.27 -15.16 -39.10
C ALA A 2 20.82 -13.72 -39.37
N ALA A 3 19.59 -13.55 -39.86
CA ALA A 3 18.97 -12.23 -40.00
C ALA A 3 18.79 -11.65 -38.60
N ASN A 4 19.57 -10.60 -38.30
CA ASN A 4 19.43 -9.84 -37.08
C ASN A 4 18.19 -8.95 -37.26
N THR A 5 17.02 -9.47 -36.90
CA THR A 5 15.77 -8.72 -36.91
C THR A 5 15.84 -7.69 -35.79
N ASN A 6 16.13 -6.44 -36.12
CA ASN A 6 15.81 -5.32 -35.24
C ASN A 6 14.29 -5.36 -34.99
N LEU A 7 13.93 -5.82 -33.80
CA LEU A 7 12.54 -6.11 -33.40
C LEU A 7 11.67 -4.86 -33.29
N PHE A 8 12.29 -3.67 -33.29
CA PHE A 8 11.65 -2.37 -33.15
C PHE A 8 12.35 -1.33 -34.04
N THR A 9 11.56 -0.39 -34.54
CA THR A 9 12.04 0.83 -35.21
C THR A 9 12.59 1.83 -34.19
N ASP A 10 13.48 2.73 -34.64
CA ASP A 10 14.02 3.81 -33.78
C ASP A 10 12.91 4.67 -33.14
N LYS A 11 11.80 4.87 -33.86
CA LYS A 11 10.61 5.57 -33.38
C LYS A 11 9.91 4.80 -32.26
N GLU A 12 9.75 3.49 -32.40
CA GLU A 12 9.17 2.64 -31.36
C GLU A 12 10.03 2.60 -30.12
N ILE A 13 11.36 2.47 -30.28
CA ILE A 13 12.32 2.55 -29.17
C ILE A 13 12.18 3.88 -28.44
N THR A 14 12.15 4.99 -29.19
CA THR A 14 11.97 6.33 -28.62
C THR A 14 10.65 6.46 -27.86
N ASN A 15 9.56 5.93 -28.40
CA ASN A 15 8.25 5.95 -27.74
C ASN A 15 8.26 5.13 -26.44
N TRP A 16 8.88 3.95 -26.45
CA TRP A 16 9.04 3.14 -25.25
C TRP A 16 9.87 3.84 -24.17
N PHE A 17 10.96 4.50 -24.55
CA PHE A 17 11.75 5.32 -23.62
C PHE A 17 10.93 6.46 -23.02
N LYS A 18 10.16 7.19 -23.83
CA LYS A 18 9.27 8.26 -23.35
C LYS A 18 8.23 7.73 -22.36
N THR A 19 7.61 6.59 -22.66
CA THR A 19 6.65 5.93 -21.78
C THR A 19 7.30 5.50 -20.46
N PHE A 20 8.48 4.89 -20.53
CA PHE A 20 9.23 4.48 -19.34
C PHE A 20 9.55 5.68 -18.43
N ILE A 21 10.05 6.78 -19.02
CA ILE A 21 10.34 8.02 -18.29
C ILE A 21 9.06 8.58 -17.64
N ALA A 22 7.96 8.66 -18.40
CA ALA A 22 6.69 9.16 -17.90
C ALA A 22 6.16 8.32 -16.73
N LEU A 23 6.24 6.98 -16.83
CA LEU A 23 5.86 6.07 -15.74
C LEU A 23 6.73 6.27 -14.50
N ASN A 24 8.04 6.44 -14.67
CA ASN A 24 8.95 6.63 -13.55
C ASN A 24 8.71 7.98 -12.85
N VAL A 25 8.53 9.06 -13.60
CA VAL A 25 8.17 10.38 -13.05
C VAL A 25 6.82 10.31 -12.33
N THR A 26 5.83 9.64 -12.92
CA THR A 26 4.52 9.44 -12.29
C THR A 26 4.63 8.64 -11.00
N LYS A 27 5.41 7.54 -11.00
CA LYS A 27 5.68 6.74 -9.80
C LYS A 27 6.24 7.62 -8.68
N GLN A 28 7.25 8.45 -8.98
CA GLN A 28 7.87 9.33 -7.99
C GLN A 28 6.86 10.33 -7.40
N GLY A 29 6.07 10.99 -8.25
CA GLY A 29 5.04 11.91 -7.78
C GLY A 29 3.99 11.23 -6.89
N LEU A 30 3.51 10.05 -7.31
CA LEU A 30 2.55 9.27 -6.54
C LEU A 30 3.13 8.75 -5.22
N THR A 31 4.42 8.40 -5.18
CA THR A 31 5.09 7.91 -3.98
C THR A 31 5.06 8.96 -2.86
N ASN A 32 5.42 10.21 -3.16
CA ASN A 32 5.41 11.29 -2.18
C ASN A 32 3.99 11.58 -1.66
N PHE A 33 3.01 11.56 -2.56
CA PHE A 33 1.61 11.68 -2.20
C PHE A 33 1.16 10.53 -1.29
N LEU A 34 1.51 9.29 -1.66
CA LEU A 34 1.14 8.09 -0.92
C LEU A 34 1.72 8.10 0.50
N GLU A 35 2.99 8.49 0.66
CA GLU A 35 3.63 8.59 1.97
C GLU A 35 2.87 9.54 2.90
N THR A 36 2.53 10.74 2.41
CA THR A 36 1.75 11.72 3.17
C THR A 36 0.38 11.17 3.57
N GLN A 37 -0.31 10.51 2.63
CA GLN A 37 -1.65 9.98 2.90
C GLN A 37 -1.63 8.74 3.80
N LEU A 38 -0.62 7.87 3.70
CA LEU A 38 -0.49 6.72 4.59
C LEU A 38 -0.20 7.15 6.03
N GLN A 39 0.52 8.24 6.24
CA GLN A 39 0.67 8.84 7.58
C GLN A 39 -0.68 9.34 8.13
N ASN A 40 -1.53 9.93 7.30
CA ASN A 40 -2.89 10.32 7.70
C ASN A 40 -3.75 9.09 8.04
N VAL A 41 -3.69 8.03 7.22
CA VAL A 41 -4.36 6.76 7.50
C VAL A 41 -3.87 6.18 8.81
N HIS A 42 -2.56 6.20 9.07
CA HIS A 42 -1.96 5.74 10.33
C HIS A 42 -2.49 6.50 11.54
N ALA A 43 -2.65 7.82 11.43
CA ALA A 43 -3.26 8.64 12.47
C ALA A 43 -4.73 8.29 12.73
N VAL A 44 -5.51 7.99 11.68
CA VAL A 44 -6.94 7.62 11.78
C VAL A 44 -7.12 6.19 12.32
N VAL A 45 -6.32 5.26 11.85
CA VAL A 45 -6.37 3.84 12.27
C VAL A 45 -6.01 3.69 13.75
N GLY A 46 -5.20 4.60 14.28
CA GLY A 46 -4.80 4.66 15.68
C GLY A 46 -3.52 3.88 15.96
N ARG A 47 -3.08 3.92 17.23
CA ARG A 47 -1.82 3.30 17.64
C ARG A 47 -2.05 1.90 18.19
N SER A 48 -1.24 0.94 17.76
CA SER A 48 -1.24 -0.41 18.30
C SER A 48 -0.49 -0.49 19.65
N CYS A 49 -0.58 -1.64 20.31
CA CYS A 49 0.09 -1.93 21.58
C CYS A 49 1.63 -2.09 21.44
N GLY A 50 2.15 -2.26 20.21
CA GLY A 50 3.57 -2.54 19.93
C GLY A 50 4.06 -3.96 20.29
N ASN A 51 3.40 -4.65 21.20
CA ASN A 51 3.83 -5.95 21.75
C ASN A 51 2.97 -7.14 21.28
N CYS A 52 2.07 -6.89 20.33
CA CYS A 52 1.03 -7.83 19.94
C CYS A 52 1.40 -8.46 18.59
N PRO A 53 1.92 -9.70 18.57
CA PRO A 53 2.30 -10.35 17.32
C PRO A 53 1.08 -10.62 16.44
N ILE A 54 1.27 -10.55 15.13
CA ILE A 54 0.18 -10.64 14.14
C ILE A 54 -0.60 -11.96 14.28
N GLU A 55 0.05 -13.06 14.65
CA GLU A 55 -0.55 -14.38 14.81
C GLU A 55 -1.63 -14.44 15.89
N LYS A 56 -1.59 -13.52 16.86
CA LYS A 56 -2.63 -13.40 17.90
C LYS A 56 -3.81 -12.53 17.45
N LEU A 57 -3.62 -11.69 16.43
CA LEU A 57 -4.60 -10.72 15.97
C LEU A 57 -5.50 -11.26 14.85
N ILE A 58 -4.93 -12.07 13.95
CA ILE A 58 -5.58 -12.44 12.70
C ILE A 58 -6.04 -13.91 12.66
N PRO A 59 -7.14 -14.21 11.94
CA PRO A 59 -7.51 -15.59 11.63
C PRO A 59 -6.47 -16.23 10.70
N CYS A 60 -6.24 -17.54 10.84
CA CYS A 60 -5.33 -18.28 9.96
C CYS A 60 -5.77 -18.13 8.48
N PRO A 61 -4.91 -17.60 7.60
CA PRO A 61 -5.26 -17.37 6.19
C PRO A 61 -5.52 -18.67 5.41
N THR A 62 -5.07 -19.81 5.94
CA THR A 62 -5.24 -21.14 5.34
C THR A 62 -6.24 -22.01 6.09
N LYS A 63 -7.22 -21.43 6.80
CA LYS A 63 -8.28 -22.19 7.53
C LYS A 63 -8.85 -23.42 6.77
N PRO A 64 -9.14 -23.35 5.44
CA PRO A 64 -9.61 -24.52 4.69
C PRO A 64 -8.54 -25.62 4.54
N TYR A 65 -7.27 -25.23 4.36
CA TYR A 65 -6.13 -26.13 4.16
C TYR A 65 -5.58 -26.71 5.49
N CYS A 66 -5.62 -25.93 6.59
CA CYS A 66 -5.21 -26.39 7.92
C CYS A 66 -6.14 -27.47 8.48
N LYS A 67 -7.44 -27.44 8.14
CA LYS A 67 -8.38 -28.52 8.49
C LYS A 67 -8.09 -29.82 7.72
N LYS A 68 -7.69 -29.73 6.44
CA LYS A 68 -7.45 -30.90 5.58
C LYS A 68 -6.13 -31.62 5.88
N LEU A 69 -5.07 -30.90 6.26
CA LEU A 69 -3.72 -31.48 6.34
C LEU A 69 -3.31 -31.96 7.76
N LYS A 70 -4.16 -31.81 8.79
CA LYS A 70 -3.82 -32.12 10.22
C LYS A 70 -2.41 -31.62 10.62
N LEU A 71 -1.97 -30.49 10.06
CA LEU A 71 -0.64 -29.95 10.35
C LEU A 71 -0.70 -29.28 11.71
N ASN A 72 -0.15 -29.95 12.72
CA ASN A 72 0.05 -29.43 14.08
C ASN A 72 1.03 -28.23 14.14
N TYR A 73 1.53 -27.77 12.99
CA TYR A 73 2.61 -26.79 12.86
C TYR A 73 2.18 -25.46 12.21
N CYS A 74 0.87 -25.21 12.05
CA CYS A 74 0.42 -23.91 11.56
C CYS A 74 0.83 -22.82 12.55
N ARG A 75 1.65 -21.85 12.08
CA ARG A 75 2.15 -20.72 12.90
C ARG A 75 1.03 -19.94 13.61
N PHE A 76 -0.19 -19.97 13.06
CA PHE A 76 -1.40 -19.32 13.59
C PHE A 76 -2.24 -20.18 14.56
N HIS A 77 -1.87 -21.44 14.81
CA HIS A 77 -2.64 -22.41 15.60
C HIS A 77 -1.90 -23.00 16.81
N LYS A 78 -0.77 -22.42 17.25
CA LYS A 78 -0.19 -22.81 18.55
C LYS A 78 -1.24 -22.64 19.66
N SER A 79 -1.32 -23.65 20.52
CA SER A 79 -2.51 -24.21 21.17
C SER A 79 -3.25 -23.36 22.23
N GLN A 80 -2.98 -22.07 22.35
CA GLN A 80 -3.81 -21.15 23.14
C GLN A 80 -3.75 -19.81 22.44
N LYS A 81 -4.80 -19.44 21.69
CA LYS A 81 -4.87 -18.11 21.08
C LYS A 81 -5.11 -17.10 22.20
N PRO A 82 -4.12 -16.28 22.58
CA PRO A 82 -4.39 -15.17 23.47
C PRO A 82 -5.32 -14.23 22.70
N GLN A 83 -6.35 -13.71 23.36
CA GLN A 83 -7.20 -12.71 22.73
C GLN A 83 -6.34 -11.50 22.34
N PRO A 84 -6.59 -10.89 21.16
CA PRO A 84 -5.96 -9.62 20.82
C PRO A 84 -6.25 -8.62 21.94
N CYS A 85 -5.26 -7.79 22.31
CA CYS A 85 -5.57 -6.71 23.24
C CYS A 85 -6.59 -5.76 22.59
N PRO A 86 -7.45 -5.08 23.38
CA PRO A 86 -8.51 -4.23 22.84
C PRO A 86 -7.99 -3.18 21.85
N THR A 87 -6.82 -2.60 22.13
CA THR A 87 -6.17 -1.61 21.27
C THR A 87 -5.80 -2.17 19.89
N CYS A 88 -5.17 -3.36 19.84
CA CYS A 88 -4.79 -3.94 18.55
C CYS A 88 -5.97 -4.53 17.79
N ASP A 89 -7.02 -5.00 18.49
CA ASP A 89 -8.25 -5.38 17.78
C ASP A 89 -8.92 -4.15 17.18
N HIS A 90 -8.98 -3.01 17.89
CA HIS A 90 -9.48 -1.75 17.34
C HIS A 90 -8.71 -1.31 16.08
N VAL A 91 -7.37 -1.29 16.14
CA VAL A 91 -6.52 -0.98 14.98
C VAL A 91 -6.81 -1.93 13.81
N LYS A 92 -6.89 -3.23 14.07
CA LYS A 92 -7.24 -4.24 13.06
C LYS A 92 -8.61 -3.97 12.43
N GLN A 93 -9.64 -3.65 13.22
CA GLN A 93 -10.96 -3.31 12.70
C GLN A 93 -10.88 -2.06 11.83
N ASN A 94 -10.15 -1.04 12.24
CA ASN A 94 -9.98 0.18 11.45
C ASN A 94 -9.26 -0.09 10.12
N ILE A 95 -8.24 -0.97 10.11
CA ILE A 95 -7.59 -1.40 8.85
C ILE A 95 -8.62 -2.08 7.93
N ILE A 96 -9.44 -2.99 8.46
CA ILE A 96 -10.51 -3.67 7.69
C ILE A 96 -11.51 -2.65 7.14
N LEU A 97 -11.91 -1.66 7.95
CA LEU A 97 -12.87 -0.62 7.55
C LEU A 97 -12.33 0.31 6.45
N GLN A 98 -11.01 0.46 6.36
CA GLN A 98 -10.37 1.27 5.32
C GLN A 98 -10.14 0.49 4.01
N HIS A 99 -10.43 -0.81 3.97
CA HIS A 99 -10.27 -1.62 2.76
C HIS A 99 -11.49 -1.52 1.84
N ARG A 100 -11.23 -1.30 0.55
CA ARG A 100 -12.25 -1.27 -0.51
C ARG A 100 -12.51 -2.65 -1.09
N TYR A 101 -11.44 -3.32 -1.51
CA TYR A 101 -11.48 -4.61 -2.17
C TYR A 101 -10.56 -5.59 -1.45
N SER A 102 -10.99 -6.85 -1.43
CA SER A 102 -10.28 -7.93 -0.71
C SER A 102 -10.04 -7.63 0.78
N GLY A 103 -9.79 -8.67 1.56
CA GLY A 103 -9.39 -8.47 2.95
C GLY A 103 -7.95 -7.94 3.04
N PRO A 104 -7.54 -7.42 4.21
CA PRO A 104 -6.17 -6.97 4.39
C PRO A 104 -5.13 -8.09 4.20
N SER A 105 -4.01 -7.76 3.57
CA SER A 105 -2.90 -8.68 3.32
C SER A 105 -2.00 -8.82 4.54
N TRP A 106 -2.52 -9.51 5.57
CA TRP A 106 -1.86 -9.63 6.86
C TRP A 106 -0.48 -10.29 6.84
N ARG A 107 -0.12 -10.99 5.75
CA ARG A 107 1.21 -11.61 5.58
C ARG A 107 2.29 -10.60 5.20
N ASN A 108 1.91 -9.44 4.68
CA ASN A 108 2.86 -8.41 4.25
C ASN A 108 3.28 -7.49 5.42
N THR A 109 2.59 -7.57 6.55
CA THR A 109 2.71 -6.62 7.65
C THR A 109 3.18 -7.27 8.96
N ARG A 110 3.83 -6.48 9.80
CA ARG A 110 4.25 -6.81 11.17
C ARG A 110 3.47 -5.96 12.16
N ALA A 111 2.54 -6.58 12.87
CA ALA A 111 1.67 -5.85 13.80
C ALA A 111 2.39 -5.22 14.99
N GLU A 112 3.58 -5.73 15.35
CA GLU A 112 4.41 -5.12 16.39
C GLU A 112 4.81 -3.68 16.00
N ASN A 113 4.93 -3.41 14.70
CA ASN A 113 5.39 -2.14 14.18
C ASN A 113 4.25 -1.15 13.89
N TRP A 114 2.99 -1.57 13.91
CA TRP A 114 1.85 -0.67 13.63
C TRP A 114 1.79 0.57 14.52
N ALA A 115 2.40 0.55 15.71
CA ALA A 115 2.43 1.71 16.60
C ALA A 115 3.32 2.85 16.08
N GLN A 116 4.36 2.53 15.30
CA GLN A 116 5.44 3.46 14.96
C GLN A 116 5.63 3.61 13.46
N ASP A 117 5.25 2.59 12.69
CA ASP A 117 5.52 2.52 11.26
C ASP A 117 4.21 2.55 10.45
N TYR A 118 3.97 3.68 9.81
CA TYR A 118 2.83 3.86 8.90
C TYR A 118 2.91 2.89 7.72
N TRP A 119 4.12 2.49 7.31
CA TRP A 119 4.33 1.62 6.16
C TRP A 119 3.83 0.21 6.45
N GLU A 120 3.94 -0.26 7.69
CA GLU A 120 3.41 -1.56 8.08
C GLU A 120 1.88 -1.60 7.97
N ILE A 121 1.19 -0.49 8.24
CA ILE A 121 -0.24 -0.37 7.93
C ILE A 121 -0.47 -0.30 6.42
N GLY A 122 0.34 0.47 5.68
CA GLY A 122 0.29 0.56 4.22
C GLY A 122 0.37 -0.81 3.52
N LYS A 123 1.22 -1.70 4.03
CA LYS A 123 1.41 -3.05 3.49
C LYS A 123 0.16 -3.94 3.56
N CYS A 124 -0.80 -3.61 4.42
CA CYS A 124 -2.09 -4.29 4.47
C CYS A 124 -2.89 -4.12 3.16
N PHE A 125 -2.70 -3.01 2.44
CA PHE A 125 -3.44 -2.67 1.22
C PHE A 125 -2.82 -3.24 -0.07
N PHE A 126 -1.71 -3.96 0.03
CA PHE A 126 -1.15 -4.70 -1.10
C PHE A 126 -1.99 -5.93 -1.47
N PRO A 127 -1.82 -6.45 -2.70
CA PRO A 127 -2.30 -7.78 -3.05
C PRO A 127 -1.72 -8.86 -2.12
N PRO A 128 -2.40 -10.00 -1.97
CA PRO A 128 -1.88 -11.12 -1.20
C PRO A 128 -0.59 -11.66 -1.84
N ASP A 129 0.46 -11.77 -1.03
CA ASP A 129 1.78 -12.29 -1.38
C ASP A 129 2.58 -11.40 -2.39
N GLY A 130 3.82 -11.04 -2.06
CA GLY A 130 4.75 -10.34 -2.98
C GLY A 130 5.40 -9.06 -2.45
N TYR A 131 4.80 -8.41 -1.44
CA TYR A 131 5.29 -7.12 -0.91
C TYR A 131 5.74 -7.16 0.55
N SER A 132 5.90 -8.35 1.13
CA SER A 132 6.31 -8.52 2.53
C SER A 132 7.74 -8.08 2.82
N SER A 133 8.61 -8.08 1.80
CA SER A 133 10.02 -7.67 1.89
C SER A 133 10.26 -6.20 1.55
N VAL A 134 9.25 -5.47 1.10
CA VAL A 134 9.38 -4.06 0.70
C VAL A 134 9.40 -3.19 1.95
N CYS A 135 10.44 -2.38 2.13
CA CYS A 135 10.68 -1.63 3.36
C CYS A 135 10.10 -0.22 3.34
N SER A 136 9.71 0.30 2.17
CA SER A 136 9.18 1.66 2.03
C SER A 136 8.29 1.83 0.79
N VAL A 137 7.58 2.95 0.71
CA VAL A 137 6.83 3.33 -0.50
C VAL A 137 7.77 3.47 -1.70
N GLN A 138 8.97 4.01 -1.49
CA GLN A 138 9.96 4.30 -2.53
C GLN A 138 10.46 3.03 -3.22
N GLU A 139 10.62 1.96 -2.44
CA GLU A 139 11.00 0.62 -2.92
C GLU A 139 9.87 -0.10 -3.66
N SER A 140 8.63 0.36 -3.53
CA SER A 140 7.50 -0.25 -4.22
C SER A 140 7.56 0.00 -5.73
N ASP A 141 7.20 -0.99 -6.53
CA ASP A 141 7.01 -0.80 -7.96
C ASP A 141 5.74 0.02 -8.24
N PHE A 142 5.56 0.44 -9.50
CA PHE A 142 4.39 1.23 -9.89
C PHE A 142 3.07 0.48 -9.60
N ASN A 143 3.05 -0.82 -9.84
CA ASN A 143 1.90 -1.66 -9.54
C ASN A 143 1.55 -1.65 -8.04
N GLY A 144 2.57 -1.69 -7.18
CA GLY A 144 2.41 -1.62 -5.75
C GLY A 144 1.79 -0.30 -5.29
N VAL A 145 2.31 0.82 -5.80
CA VAL A 145 1.77 2.16 -5.50
C VAL A 145 0.30 2.25 -5.89
N ILE A 146 -0.04 1.83 -7.12
CA ILE A 146 -1.42 1.83 -7.61
C ILE A 146 -2.31 0.89 -6.79
N SER A 147 -1.81 -0.28 -6.39
CA SER A 147 -2.57 -1.24 -5.59
C SER A 147 -3.01 -0.66 -4.24
N ILE A 148 -2.10 0.05 -3.54
CA ILE A 148 -2.44 0.71 -2.27
C ILE A 148 -3.54 1.75 -2.50
N MET A 149 -3.40 2.60 -3.51
CA MET A 149 -4.39 3.64 -3.83
C MET A 149 -5.77 3.06 -4.19
N LEU A 150 -5.81 1.91 -4.87
CA LEU A 150 -7.07 1.27 -5.27
C LEU A 150 -7.75 0.51 -4.13
N ASN A 151 -6.97 -0.10 -3.23
CA ASN A 151 -7.49 -0.93 -2.15
C ASN A 151 -7.83 -0.16 -0.87
N CYS A 152 -7.38 1.09 -0.74
CA CYS A 152 -7.63 1.92 0.44
C CYS A 152 -8.69 3.00 0.15
N LEU A 153 -9.78 3.00 0.93
CA LEU A 153 -10.92 3.92 0.78
C LEU A 153 -10.53 5.39 0.95
N HIS A 154 -9.58 5.68 1.84
CA HIS A 154 -9.07 7.03 2.07
C HIS A 154 -8.62 7.72 0.77
N PHE A 155 -7.92 6.99 -0.09
CA PHE A 155 -7.43 7.52 -1.37
C PHE A 155 -8.55 7.81 -2.36
N GLN A 156 -9.63 7.03 -2.33
CA GLN A 156 -10.80 7.31 -3.15
C GLN A 156 -11.42 8.65 -2.75
N THR A 157 -11.56 8.91 -1.45
CA THR A 157 -12.09 10.19 -0.97
C THR A 157 -11.19 11.35 -1.38
N CYS A 158 -9.87 11.18 -1.32
CA CYS A 158 -8.93 12.20 -1.81
C CYS A 158 -9.14 12.48 -3.31
N LEU A 159 -9.25 11.44 -4.14
CA LEU A 159 -9.46 11.58 -5.59
C LEU A 159 -10.82 12.19 -5.91
N SER A 160 -11.90 11.79 -5.23
CA SER A 160 -13.23 12.38 -5.45
C SER A 160 -13.32 13.83 -4.98
N SER A 161 -12.59 14.20 -3.93
CA SER A 161 -12.55 15.57 -3.40
C SER A 161 -11.65 16.50 -4.22
N SER A 162 -10.65 15.96 -4.91
CA SER A 162 -9.70 16.73 -5.74
C SER A 162 -10.06 16.76 -7.23
N CYS A 163 -10.96 15.90 -7.71
CA CYS A 163 -11.34 15.83 -9.13
C CYS A 163 -12.59 16.63 -9.54
N LEU A 164 -13.25 17.42 -8.66
CA LEU A 164 -14.50 18.13 -9.02
C LEU A 164 -14.58 19.60 -8.57
N SER A 165 -13.46 20.31 -8.47
CA SER A 165 -13.50 21.77 -8.40
C SER A 165 -12.32 22.37 -9.15
N PRO A 166 -12.53 23.09 -10.27
CA PRO A 166 -11.54 24.10 -10.63
C PRO A 166 -11.42 25.07 -9.44
N PRO A 167 -10.22 25.54 -9.09
CA PRO A 167 -10.08 26.54 -8.05
C PRO A 167 -10.92 27.77 -8.43
N PRO A 168 -11.66 28.38 -7.47
CA PRO A 168 -12.33 29.64 -7.74
C PRO A 168 -11.28 30.69 -8.15
N PRO A 169 -11.62 31.59 -9.09
CA PRO A 169 -10.65 32.49 -9.73
C PRO A 169 -9.92 33.48 -8.82
N ASP A 170 -10.24 33.53 -7.52
CA ASP A 170 -9.70 34.55 -6.58
C ASP A 170 -8.65 34.04 -5.59
N LYS A 171 -8.05 32.86 -5.82
CA LYS A 171 -6.87 32.41 -5.05
C LYS A 171 -5.77 31.84 -5.95
N GLN A 172 -5.22 32.69 -6.80
CA GLN A 172 -3.88 32.46 -7.36
C GLN A 172 -2.85 32.49 -6.22
N CYS A 173 -2.14 31.38 -6.04
CA CYS A 173 -0.97 31.31 -5.17
C CYS A 173 0.14 32.19 -5.76
N PRO A 174 0.71 33.15 -5.02
CA PRO A 174 1.73 34.05 -5.52
C PRO A 174 3.11 33.37 -5.52
N LEU A 175 3.32 32.42 -6.43
CA LEU A 175 4.64 31.81 -6.65
C LEU A 175 5.07 31.77 -8.12
N GLU A 176 4.31 32.34 -9.06
CA GLU A 176 4.74 32.52 -10.46
C GLU A 176 5.64 33.74 -10.72
N LYS A 177 6.29 34.30 -9.69
CA LYS A 177 7.25 35.41 -9.87
C LYS A 177 8.71 35.07 -9.58
N VAL A 178 9.06 33.80 -9.39
CA VAL A 178 10.46 33.40 -9.24
C VAL A 178 10.73 32.21 -10.13
N ILE A 179 11.12 32.49 -11.38
CA ILE A 179 12.17 31.86 -12.18
C ILE A 179 12.10 32.55 -13.55
N GLN A 180 12.82 33.66 -13.68
CA GLN A 180 13.40 34.09 -14.96
C GLN A 180 14.91 33.99 -14.77
N PHE A 181 15.54 33.09 -15.51
CA PHE A 181 16.92 33.18 -15.94
C PHE A 181 16.91 33.14 -17.46
#